data_AF-A0A7J4IY98-F1
#
_entry.id   AF-A0A7J4IY98-F1
#
_cell.length_a   1.000
_cell.length_b   1.000
_cell.length_c   1.000
_cell.angle_alpha   90.00
_cell.angle_beta   90.00
_cell.angle_gamma   90.00
#
_symmetry.space_group_name_H-M   'P 1'
#
loop_
_entity.id
_entity.type
_entity.pdbx_description
1 polymer ?
#
loop_
_entity_poly.entity_id
_entity_poly.type
_entity_poly.pdbx_seq_one_letter_code
_entity_poly.pdbx_strand_id
1 'polypeptide(L)'
;MLLIIPLAVIVFIERRPLVLSGLGFQSRGVVNDSLLTLKIFAALVIFSVLFSIALSFSGINDIGKVEDAVGAIFSYSPLWLMYFMVVRVFAEEFFFRAFLVPRIGVMGSSIAFAIAHLGYGSVAEVLGALVLGAILAIAYKENRQIVPNYMAHLLYNVVALAAFLQA
;
A
#
# COMPACT_ATOMS: atom_id res chain seq x y z
N MET A 1 -5.53 -0.88 14.78
CA MET A 1 -6.86 -1.40 14.33
C MET A 1 -6.78 -2.25 13.07
N LEU A 2 -5.93 -1.90 12.10
CA LEU A 2 -5.81 -2.60 10.80
C LEU A 2 -5.47 -4.10 10.86
N LEU A 3 -4.93 -4.62 11.97
CA LEU A 3 -4.76 -6.08 12.16
C LEU A 3 -5.86 -6.68 13.02
N ILE A 4 -6.18 -6.04 14.15
CA ILE A 4 -7.12 -6.57 15.16
C ILE A 4 -8.53 -6.72 14.59
N ILE A 5 -9.04 -5.72 13.87
CA ILE A 5 -10.42 -5.76 13.35
C ILE A 5 -10.58 -6.89 12.32
N PRO A 6 -9.73 -7.01 11.28
CA PRO A 6 -9.83 -8.15 10.36
C PRO A 6 -9.77 -9.50 11.05
N LEU A 7 -8.83 -9.68 12.00
CA LEU A 7 -8.67 -10.94 12.71
C LEU A 7 -9.92 -11.26 13.54
N ALA A 8 -10.47 -10.28 14.25
CA ALA A 8 -11.70 -10.44 15.01
C ALA A 8 -12.89 -10.78 14.10
N VAL A 9 -13.03 -10.12 12.95
CA VAL A 9 -14.08 -10.42 11.97
C VAL A 9 -13.94 -11.86 11.44
N ILE A 10 -12.73 -12.27 11.07
CA ILE A 10 -12.48 -13.62 10.55
C ILE A 10 -12.83 -14.70 11.60
N VAL A 11 -12.38 -14.50 12.84
CA VAL A 11 -12.53 -15.49 13.91
C VAL A 11 -13.96 -15.52 14.46
N PHE A 12 -14.52 -14.36 14.81
CA PHE A 12 -15.77 -14.29 15.57
C PHE A 12 -17.01 -14.17 14.67
N ILE A 13 -16.90 -13.50 13.53
CA ILE A 13 -18.05 -13.26 12.63
C ILE A 13 -18.09 -14.34 11.55
N GLU A 14 -17.00 -14.53 10.82
CA GLU A 14 -16.96 -15.52 9.73
C GLU A 14 -16.73 -16.95 10.20
N ARG A 15 -16.27 -17.11 11.45
CA ARG A 15 -15.99 -18.41 12.08
C ARG A 15 -15.07 -19.28 11.22
N ARG A 16 -14.10 -18.64 10.54
CA ARG A 16 -13.11 -19.33 9.70
C ARG A 16 -11.81 -19.54 10.49
N PRO A 17 -11.14 -20.69 10.32
CA PRO A 17 -9.83 -20.90 10.92
C PRO A 17 -8.81 -19.92 10.31
N LEU A 18 -7.91 -19.41 11.14
CA LEU A 18 -6.79 -18.57 10.70
C LEU A 18 -5.73 -19.44 10.05
N VAL A 19 -5.84 -19.64 8.73
CA VAL A 19 -4.86 -20.37 7.93
C VAL A 19 -4.00 -19.36 7.18
N LEU A 20 -2.68 -19.40 7.40
CA LEU A 20 -1.72 -18.46 6.81
C LEU A 20 -1.81 -18.41 5.27
N SER A 21 -1.93 -19.56 4.60
CA SER A 21 -2.10 -19.61 3.15
C SER A 21 -3.42 -18.97 2.68
N GLY A 22 -4.49 -19.08 3.48
CA GLY A 22 -5.77 -18.41 3.22
C GLY A 22 -5.70 -16.88 3.36
N LEU A 23 -4.70 -16.37 4.08
CA LEU A 23 -4.39 -14.94 4.24
C LEU A 23 -3.33 -14.46 3.24
N GLY A 24 -2.92 -15.32 2.29
CA GLY A 24 -1.94 -14.98 1.26
C GLY A 24 -0.48 -15.13 1.69
N PHE A 25 -0.20 -15.74 2.85
CA PHE A 25 1.16 -16.14 3.22
C PHE A 25 1.53 -17.46 2.56
N GLN A 26 1.73 -17.40 1.24
CA GLN A 26 2.20 -18.52 0.43
C GLN A 26 3.36 -18.05 -0.45
N SER A 27 4.34 -18.92 -0.64
CA SER A 27 5.53 -18.67 -1.47
C SER A 27 5.53 -19.60 -2.68
N ARG A 28 5.98 -19.09 -3.82
CA ARG A 28 6.24 -19.89 -5.03
C ARG A 28 7.75 -20.13 -5.22
N GLY A 29 8.54 -19.92 -4.18
CA GLY A 29 10.00 -19.91 -4.19
C GLY A 29 10.56 -18.49 -4.33
N VAL A 30 11.75 -18.29 -3.73
CA VAL A 30 12.40 -16.97 -3.58
C VAL A 30 12.53 -16.22 -4.90
N VAL A 31 12.92 -16.92 -5.98
CA VAL A 31 13.09 -16.30 -7.30
C VAL A 31 11.75 -15.78 -7.85
N ASN A 32 10.69 -16.58 -7.80
CA ASN A 32 9.38 -16.20 -8.32
C ASN A 32 8.76 -15.05 -7.51
N ASP A 33 8.88 -15.12 -6.19
CA ASP A 33 8.39 -14.09 -5.29
C ASP A 33 9.15 -12.77 -5.49
N SER A 34 10.47 -12.84 -5.74
CA SER A 34 11.28 -11.66 -6.06
C SER A 34 10.91 -11.05 -7.41
N LEU A 35 10.73 -11.86 -8.45
CA LEU A 35 10.29 -11.39 -9.77
C LEU A 35 8.90 -10.75 -9.69
N LEU A 36 7.98 -11.33 -8.92
CA LEU A 36 6.67 -10.74 -8.70
C LEU A 36 6.77 -9.40 -7.97
N THR A 37 7.59 -9.33 -6.91
CA THR A 37 7.88 -8.08 -6.19
C THR A 37 8.37 -6.99 -7.15
N LEU A 38 9.36 -7.31 -8.00
CA LEU A 38 9.91 -6.35 -8.96
C LEU A 38 8.89 -5.89 -10.00
N LYS A 39 8.03 -6.79 -10.50
CA LYS A 39 6.96 -6.43 -11.44
C LYS A 39 5.95 -5.47 -10.81
N ILE A 40 5.51 -5.76 -9.58
CA ILE A 40 4.58 -4.89 -8.87
C ILE A 40 5.23 -3.54 -8.60
N PHE A 41 6.46 -3.53 -8.05
CA PHE A 41 7.21 -2.31 -7.77
C PHE A 41 7.41 -1.46 -9.03
N ALA A 42 7.80 -2.06 -10.15
CA ALA A 42 7.95 -1.35 -11.41
C ALA A 42 6.61 -0.73 -11.87
N ALA A 43 5.49 -1.45 -11.73
CA ALA A 43 4.17 -0.90 -12.05
C ALA A 43 3.82 0.30 -11.16
N LEU A 44 4.10 0.25 -9.86
CA LEU A 44 3.88 1.37 -8.94
C LEU A 44 4.72 2.59 -9.32
N VAL A 45 6.00 2.41 -9.61
CA VAL A 45 6.92 3.49 -10.00
C VAL A 45 6.53 4.09 -11.35
N ILE A 46 6.32 3.26 -12.38
CA ILE A 46 5.93 3.73 -13.72
C ILE A 46 4.63 4.54 -13.63
N PHE A 47 3.62 4.02 -12.93
CA PHE A 47 2.37 4.75 -12.75
C PHE A 47 2.60 6.07 -12.02
N SER A 48 3.35 6.08 -10.91
CA SER A 48 3.57 7.29 -10.12
C SER A 48 4.29 8.38 -10.90
N VAL A 49 5.28 8.01 -11.73
CA VAL A 49 5.99 8.95 -12.62
C VAL A 49 5.02 9.52 -13.66
N LEU A 50 4.28 8.66 -14.37
CA LEU A 50 3.32 9.11 -15.37
C LEU A 50 2.21 9.98 -14.77
N PHE A 51 1.74 9.62 -13.58
CA PHE A 51 0.73 10.35 -12.83
C PHE A 51 1.23 11.72 -12.39
N SER A 52 2.45 11.81 -11.85
CA SER A 52 3.09 13.07 -11.48
C SER A 52 3.29 13.99 -12.70
N ILE A 53 3.73 13.44 -13.84
CA ILE A 53 3.81 14.18 -15.11
C ILE A 53 2.44 14.71 -15.49
N ALA A 54 1.39 13.87 -15.48
CA ALA A 54 0.03 14.28 -15.82
C ALA A 54 -0.51 15.38 -14.89
N LEU A 55 -0.27 15.29 -13.58
CA LEU A 55 -0.68 16.29 -12.62
C LEU A 55 0.07 17.62 -12.76
N SER A 56 1.31 17.60 -13.24
CA SER A 56 2.05 18.85 -13.49
C SER A 56 1.38 19.72 -14.56
N PHE A 57 0.67 19.12 -15.52
CA PHE A 57 -0.11 19.83 -16.53
C PHE A 57 -1.51 20.28 -16.06
N SER A 58 -2.04 19.69 -14.98
CA SER A 58 -3.40 20.01 -14.49
C SER A 58 -3.43 21.13 -13.46
N GLY A 59 -2.28 21.49 -12.88
CA GLY A 59 -2.20 22.47 -11.80
C GLY A 59 -2.72 21.98 -10.44
N ILE A 60 -3.07 20.69 -10.32
CA ILE A 60 -3.61 20.06 -9.08
C ILE A 60 -2.50 19.32 -8.32
N ASN A 61 -1.23 19.43 -8.73
CA ASN A 61 -0.13 18.75 -8.07
C ASN A 61 0.16 19.37 -6.69
N ASP A 62 -0.46 18.82 -5.65
CA ASP A 62 -0.30 19.23 -4.25
C ASP A 62 0.49 18.20 -3.41
N ILE A 63 1.39 17.45 -4.06
CA ILE A 63 2.21 16.41 -3.43
C ILE A 63 3.10 16.94 -2.29
N GLY A 64 3.47 18.22 -2.32
CA GLY A 64 4.25 18.86 -1.25
C GLY A 64 3.58 18.77 0.13
N LYS A 65 2.25 18.64 0.21
CA LYS A 65 1.56 18.39 1.49
C LYS A 65 1.91 17.04 2.10
N VAL A 66 2.16 16.03 1.26
CA VAL A 66 2.61 14.71 1.70
C VAL A 66 4.05 14.82 2.21
N GLU A 67 4.90 15.55 1.49
CA GLU A 67 6.28 15.82 1.89
C GLU A 67 6.33 16.49 3.27
N ASP A 68 5.54 17.54 3.50
CA ASP A 68 5.42 18.22 4.78
C ASP A 68 4.98 17.28 5.91
N ALA A 69 3.95 16.46 5.66
CA ALA A 69 3.44 15.50 6.64
C ALA A 69 4.49 14.44 7.01
N VAL A 70 5.20 13.92 6.02
CA VAL A 70 6.27 12.93 6.21
C VAL A 70 7.48 13.56 6.92
N GLY A 71 7.86 14.78 6.53
CA GLY A 71 8.94 15.55 7.14
C GLY A 71 8.67 15.86 8.62
N ALA A 72 7.43 16.17 8.98
CA ALA A 72 7.01 16.37 10.37
C ALA A 72 7.17 15.09 11.21
N ILE A 73 6.79 13.92 10.66
CA ILE A 73 6.97 12.62 11.34
C ILE A 73 8.46 12.30 11.51
N PHE A 74 9.26 12.51 10.46
CA PHE A 74 10.70 12.27 10.50
C PHE A 74 11.40 13.14 11.54
N SER A 75 11.04 14.43 11.59
CA SER A 75 11.57 15.39 12.56
C SER A 75 11.20 15.04 14.01
N TYR A 76 10.04 14.42 14.22
CA TYR A 76 9.62 13.98 15.56
C TYR A 76 10.41 12.78 16.07
N SER A 77 10.54 11.71 15.26
CA SER A 77 11.50 10.64 15.54
C SER A 77 11.69 9.67 14.38
N PRO A 78 12.94 9.33 14.01
CA PRO A 78 13.24 8.33 12.99
C PRO A 78 12.68 6.93 13.28
N LEU A 79 12.46 6.59 14.56
CA LEU A 79 11.86 5.30 14.93
C LEU A 79 10.38 5.24 14.53
N TRP A 80 9.67 6.36 14.56
CA TRP A 80 8.29 6.43 14.06
C TRP A 80 8.25 6.22 12.55
N LEU A 81 9.19 6.81 11.82
CA LEU A 81 9.31 6.55 10.38
C LEU A 81 9.54 5.06 10.10
N MET A 82 10.45 4.40 10.82
CA MET A 82 10.65 2.94 10.69
C MET A 82 9.38 2.13 10.98
N TYR A 83 8.63 2.50 12.02
CA TYR A 83 7.35 1.88 12.33
C TYR A 83 6.35 2.03 11.16
N PHE A 84 6.25 3.24 10.59
CA PHE A 84 5.39 3.50 9.44
C PHE A 84 5.81 2.70 8.21
N MET A 85 7.11 2.62 7.94
CA MET A 85 7.62 1.90 6.77
C MET A 85 7.41 0.39 6.88
N VAL A 86 7.67 -0.22 8.03
CA VAL A 86 7.64 -1.69 8.16
C VAL A 86 6.27 -2.17 8.64
N VAL A 87 5.84 -1.71 9.82
CA VAL A 87 4.67 -2.26 10.50
C VAL A 87 3.39 -1.76 9.87
N ARG A 88 3.29 -0.46 9.56
CA ARG A 88 2.06 0.08 8.97
C ARG A 88 1.87 -0.38 7.53
N VAL A 89 2.89 -0.36 6.67
CA VAL A 89 2.78 -0.88 5.30
C VAL A 89 2.32 -2.34 5.28
N PHE A 90 2.88 -3.17 6.16
CA PHE A 90 2.40 -4.55 6.30
C PHE A 90 0.93 -4.63 6.73
N ALA A 91 0.55 -3.84 7.75
CA ALA A 91 -0.82 -3.81 8.24
C ALA A 91 -1.81 -3.31 7.18
N GLU A 92 -1.40 -2.38 6.32
CA GLU A 92 -2.18 -1.91 5.18
C GLU A 92 -2.36 -3.01 4.12
N GLU A 93 -1.28 -3.68 3.70
CA GLU A 93 -1.42 -4.80 2.76
C GLU A 93 -2.28 -5.92 3.35
N PHE A 94 -2.15 -6.22 4.64
CA PHE A 94 -3.01 -7.19 5.29
C PHE A 94 -4.48 -6.76 5.28
N PHE A 95 -4.77 -5.55 5.73
CA PHE A 95 -6.14 -5.04 5.84
C PHE A 95 -6.82 -4.90 4.49
N PHE A 96 -6.18 -4.19 3.55
CA PHE A 96 -6.81 -3.89 2.27
C PHE A 96 -6.75 -5.11 1.35
N ARG A 97 -5.64 -5.87 1.30
CA ARG A 97 -5.48 -6.91 0.28
C ARG A 97 -5.94 -8.25 0.83
N ALA A 98 -5.31 -8.74 1.89
CA ALA A 98 -5.69 -10.04 2.44
C ALA A 98 -7.10 -10.07 3.01
N PHE A 99 -7.57 -8.97 3.60
CA PHE A 99 -8.91 -8.90 4.19
C PHE A 99 -9.97 -8.27 3.26
N LEU A 100 -9.81 -7.06 2.74
CA LEU A 100 -10.91 -6.44 1.98
C LEU A 100 -11.11 -6.99 0.56
N VAL A 101 -10.05 -7.29 -0.20
CA VAL A 101 -10.20 -7.77 -1.60
C VAL A 101 -11.11 -9.01 -1.73
N PRO A 102 -11.00 -10.06 -0.90
CA PRO A 102 -11.90 -11.21 -0.95
C PRO A 102 -13.38 -10.90 -0.64
N ARG A 103 -13.66 -9.77 0.02
CA ARG A 103 -14.99 -9.41 0.55
C ARG A 103 -15.72 -8.38 -0.30
N ILE A 104 -15.00 -7.34 -0.70
CA ILE A 104 -15.57 -6.19 -1.44
C ILE A 104 -14.91 -5.97 -2.81
N GLY A 105 -14.02 -6.90 -3.21
CA GLY A 105 -13.33 -6.86 -4.50
C GLY A 105 -12.23 -5.80 -4.59
N VAL A 106 -11.62 -5.72 -5.77
CA VAL A 106 -10.53 -4.78 -6.08
C VAL A 106 -11.00 -3.34 -5.90
N MET A 107 -12.10 -2.97 -6.56
CA MET A 107 -12.59 -1.58 -6.55
C MET A 107 -12.94 -1.11 -5.13
N GLY A 108 -13.70 -1.90 -4.37
CA GLY A 108 -14.06 -1.55 -3.00
C GLY A 108 -12.84 -1.40 -2.09
N SER A 109 -11.86 -2.30 -2.20
CA SER A 109 -10.61 -2.20 -1.46
C SER A 109 -9.80 -0.96 -1.84
N SER A 110 -9.71 -0.62 -3.13
CA SER A 110 -8.97 0.55 -3.61
C SER A 110 -9.60 1.86 -3.18
N ILE A 111 -10.93 1.96 -3.22
CA ILE A 111 -11.66 3.13 -2.73
C ILE A 111 -11.45 3.28 -1.22
N ALA A 112 -11.55 2.20 -0.44
CA ALA A 112 -11.27 2.25 0.99
C ALA A 112 -9.82 2.68 1.29
N PHE A 113 -8.86 2.23 0.49
CA PHE A 113 -7.46 2.62 0.61
C PHE A 113 -7.27 4.12 0.31
N ALA A 114 -7.89 4.64 -0.74
CA ALA A 114 -7.87 6.07 -1.06
C ALA A 114 -8.49 6.94 0.05
N ILE A 115 -9.62 6.51 0.62
CA ILE A 115 -10.28 7.18 1.74
C ILE A 115 -9.34 7.25 2.95
N ALA A 116 -8.59 6.18 3.23
CA ALA A 116 -7.62 6.15 4.34
C ALA A 116 -6.45 7.14 4.14
N HIS A 117 -6.23 7.63 2.92
CA HIS A 117 -5.20 8.61 2.57
C HIS A 117 -5.69 10.06 2.61
N LEU A 118 -6.99 10.32 2.85
CA LEU A 118 -7.53 11.67 3.02
C LEU A 118 -6.82 12.47 4.13
N GLY A 119 -6.21 11.79 5.10
CA GLY A 119 -5.47 12.40 6.21
C GLY A 119 -4.26 13.24 5.78
N TYR A 120 -3.72 13.03 4.57
CA TYR A 120 -2.63 13.86 4.03
C TYR A 120 -3.10 15.23 3.51
N GLY A 121 -4.42 15.43 3.33
CA GLY A 121 -4.96 16.67 2.78
C GLY A 121 -4.54 16.97 1.33
N SER A 122 -3.95 15.99 0.63
CA SER A 122 -3.52 16.07 -0.78
C SER A 122 -4.51 15.37 -1.70
N VAL A 123 -4.98 16.08 -2.72
CA VAL A 123 -5.85 15.50 -3.77
C VAL A 123 -5.03 14.55 -4.64
N ALA A 124 -3.79 14.93 -4.97
CA ALA A 124 -2.86 14.10 -5.72
C ALA A 124 -2.65 12.74 -5.02
N GLU A 125 -2.43 12.77 -3.70
CA GLU A 125 -2.24 11.57 -2.89
C GLU A 125 -3.47 10.66 -2.89
N VAL A 126 -4.68 11.22 -2.74
CA VAL A 126 -5.91 10.40 -2.70
C VAL A 126 -6.17 9.71 -4.05
N LEU A 127 -5.97 10.43 -5.16
CA LEU A 127 -6.11 9.87 -6.51
C LEU A 127 -4.99 8.86 -6.82
N GLY A 128 -3.75 9.17 -6.41
CA GLY A 128 -2.61 8.26 -6.50
C GLY A 128 -2.86 6.98 -5.72
N ALA A 129 -3.25 7.10 -4.46
CA ALA A 129 -3.60 5.99 -3.58
C ALA A 129 -4.74 5.14 -4.16
N LEU A 130 -5.76 5.73 -4.79
CA LEU A 130 -6.82 4.97 -5.46
C LEU A 130 -6.24 4.03 -6.53
N VAL A 131 -5.38 4.55 -7.41
CA VAL A 131 -4.87 3.78 -8.55
C VAL A 131 -3.75 2.82 -8.13
N LEU A 132 -2.76 3.27 -7.34
CA LEU A 132 -1.75 2.39 -6.75
C LEU A 132 -2.41 1.32 -5.89
N GLY A 133 -3.47 1.69 -5.18
CA GLY A 133 -4.34 0.80 -4.43
C GLY A 133 -4.91 -0.32 -5.29
N ALA A 134 -5.41 0.03 -6.49
CA ALA A 134 -5.89 -0.91 -7.49
C ALA A 134 -4.80 -1.82 -8.05
N ILE A 135 -3.60 -1.28 -8.35
CA ILE A 135 -2.46 -2.10 -8.81
C ILE A 135 -2.14 -3.19 -7.77
N LEU A 136 -1.99 -2.81 -6.50
CA LEU A 136 -1.74 -3.75 -5.41
C LEU A 136 -2.89 -4.75 -5.21
N ALA A 137 -4.14 -4.30 -5.30
CA ALA A 137 -5.31 -5.17 -5.14
C ALA A 137 -5.46 -6.17 -6.30
N ILE A 138 -5.16 -5.78 -7.54
CA ILE A 138 -5.13 -6.67 -8.71
C ILE A 138 -4.00 -7.69 -8.55
N ALA A 139 -2.79 -7.25 -8.23
CA ALA A 139 -1.65 -8.13 -8.00
C ALA A 139 -1.94 -9.19 -6.92
N TYR A 140 -2.56 -8.78 -5.81
CA TYR A 140 -3.00 -9.70 -4.78
C TYR A 140 -4.11 -10.65 -5.26
N LYS A 141 -5.12 -10.15 -5.99
CA LYS A 141 -6.22 -11.00 -6.50
C LYS A 141 -5.72 -12.11 -7.41
N GLU A 142 -4.75 -11.81 -8.28
CA GLU A 142 -4.19 -12.74 -9.25
C GLU A 142 -3.23 -13.75 -8.63
N ASN A 143 -2.41 -13.32 -7.66
CA ASN A 143 -1.35 -14.16 -7.12
C ASN A 143 -1.70 -14.79 -5.76
N ARG A 144 -2.58 -14.14 -5.00
CA ARG A 144 -2.90 -14.44 -3.60
C ARG A 144 -1.64 -14.52 -2.74
N GLN A 145 -0.72 -13.59 -2.93
CA GLN A 145 0.54 -13.52 -2.17
C GLN A 145 0.69 -12.14 -1.53
N ILE A 146 0.72 -12.10 -0.19
CA ILE A 146 0.87 -10.83 0.54
C ILE A 146 2.32 -10.35 0.58
N VAL A 147 3.29 -11.27 0.66
CA VAL A 147 4.70 -10.91 0.83
C VAL A 147 5.26 -10.13 -0.36
N PRO A 148 5.09 -10.56 -1.63
CA PRO A 148 5.56 -9.77 -2.77
C PRO A 148 4.88 -8.41 -2.89
N ASN A 149 3.58 -8.33 -2.54
CA ASN A 149 2.83 -7.08 -2.48
C ASN A 149 3.40 -6.12 -1.44
N TYR A 150 3.59 -6.62 -0.21
CA TYR A 150 4.18 -5.88 0.90
C TYR A 150 5.59 -5.37 0.56
N MET A 151 6.46 -6.24 0.02
CA MET A 151 7.81 -5.86 -0.34
C MET A 151 7.82 -4.80 -1.46
N ALA A 152 6.94 -4.91 -2.45
CA ALA A 152 6.83 -3.93 -3.52
C ALA A 152 6.32 -2.58 -3.03
N HIS A 153 5.32 -2.58 -2.15
CA HIS A 153 4.77 -1.36 -1.52
C HIS A 153 5.83 -0.72 -0.60
N LEU A 154 6.52 -1.51 0.23
CA LEU A 154 7.63 -1.03 1.06
C LEU A 154 8.72 -0.37 0.22
N LEU A 155 9.19 -1.05 -0.84
CA LEU A 155 10.23 -0.51 -1.74
C LEU A 155 9.76 0.77 -2.43
N TYR A 156 8.50 0.82 -2.87
CA TYR A 156 7.91 2.03 -3.42
C TYR A 156 7.96 3.19 -2.43
N ASN A 157 7.53 2.98 -1.18
CA ASN A 157 7.58 4.01 -0.15
C ASN A 157 9.02 4.46 0.15
N VAL A 158 9.99 3.53 0.14
CA VAL A 158 11.41 3.86 0.36
C VAL A 158 11.91 4.78 -0.75
N VAL A 159 11.60 4.46 -2.01
CA VAL A 159 12.02 5.28 -3.16
C VAL A 159 11.32 6.64 -3.18
N ALA A 160 10.02 6.68 -2.89
CA ALA A 160 9.28 7.94 -2.80
C ALA A 160 9.84 8.84 -1.68
N LEU A 161 10.07 8.28 -0.49
CA LEU A 161 10.70 8.99 0.62
C LEU A 161 12.11 9.49 0.27
N ALA A 162 12.93 8.65 -0.37
CA ALA A 162 14.27 9.04 -0.78
C ALA A 162 14.26 10.17 -1.82
N ALA A 163 13.23 10.24 -2.67
CA ALA A 163 13.05 11.35 -3.61
C ALA A 163 12.68 12.65 -2.89
N PHE A 164 11.85 12.59 -1.83
CA PHE A 164 11.47 13.75 -1.04
C PHE A 164 12.61 14.30 -0.17
N LEU A 165 13.46 13.43 0.40
CA LEU A 165 14.57 13.84 1.27
C LEU A 165 15.79 14.42 0.52
N GLN A 166 15.78 14.39 -0.82
CA GLN A 166 16.84 14.94 -1.68
C GLN A 166 16.46 16.30 -2.30
N ALA A 167 15.22 16.76 -2.10
CA ALA A 167 14.71 18.06 -2.53
C ALA A 167 14.83 19.10 -1.40
#